data_AF-A0A7C3HLW3-F1
#
_entry.id   AF-A0A7C3HLW3-F1
#
_cell.length_a   1.000
_cell.length_b   1.000
_cell.length_c   1.000
_cell.angle_alpha   90.00
_cell.angle_beta   90.00
_cell.angle_gamma   90.00
#
_symmetry.space_group_name_H-M   'P 1'
#
loop_
_entity.id
_entity.type
_entity.pdbx_description
1 polymer ?
#
loop_
_entity_poly.entity_id
_entity_poly.type
_entity_poly.pdbx_seq_one_letter_code
_entity_poly.pdbx_strand_id
1 'polypeptide(L)'
;PAEVNFNYTEANSWQYSFYVPHDISGLIDLMGGSTTFEARLDSLFSADTRTTGRDQPDITGLIGQYAHGNEPSHHMAYLYNFVAKPYKTQEILSRIMNELYTPQPDGLCGNEDCGQMSAWYVLTAMGFYPVTPGSNQYIIGRPFLKKAVIKAGNAKEFAVTAENLSPENRYIQNVTFNGSPYTLSYITHSMITGGGNLHFVMGSKPGTWGSETVSVPVTSVTDPLVVPAPVIHAGPRAFRKKAEVSITTACTNCRIYYTLYETGQPDTSGNLYTGPFEVKDNVVIKAIAVDAMNRLSPVTETRLNCIPEHMTITLKSEYNRQYSAGGALALIDKVRGGTNFRNGLWQGYQGKDVEVIIDLGKSTTLKKTGAGFLQDASPWILYPKNVTFYLSENGKAYTEAGTVSNEVPKDKMGAMIRDFEIVFKPRRARYIKMIASYPGDLPLWHPGAGYPSFIFTDEIYWE
;
A
#
# COMPACT_ATOMS: atom_id res chain seq x y z
N PRO A 1 -9.51 0.18 -4.51
CA PRO A 1 -8.32 0.97 -4.90
C PRO A 1 -8.16 2.27 -4.09
N ALA A 2 -9.25 2.92 -3.66
CA ALA A 2 -9.20 4.18 -2.89
C ALA A 2 -8.94 4.01 -1.37
N GLU A 3 -8.81 2.78 -0.89
CA GLU A 3 -8.54 2.51 0.53
C GLU A 3 -7.07 2.77 0.86
N VAL A 4 -6.84 3.68 1.81
CA VAL A 4 -5.55 3.91 2.45
C VAL A 4 -5.39 2.88 3.57
N ASN A 5 -4.40 2.01 3.43
CA ASN A 5 -4.09 0.94 4.36
C ASN A 5 -2.56 0.76 4.46
N PHE A 6 -2.09 -0.31 5.11
CA PHE A 6 -0.65 -0.56 5.31
C PHE A 6 0.08 -1.17 4.11
N ASN A 7 -0.62 -1.49 3.03
CA ASN A 7 0.04 -2.06 1.85
C ASN A 7 0.83 -0.99 1.07
N TYR A 8 0.54 0.29 1.31
CA TYR A 8 1.15 1.44 0.65
C TYR A 8 1.57 2.48 1.70
N THR A 9 2.74 3.07 1.52
CA THR A 9 3.18 4.18 2.37
C THR A 9 2.42 5.44 2.00
N GLU A 10 1.68 6.02 2.95
CA GLU A 10 1.02 7.34 2.82
C GLU A 10 0.07 7.50 1.62
N ALA A 11 -0.42 6.39 1.09
CA ALA A 11 -1.10 6.37 -0.19
C ALA A 11 -2.13 5.23 -0.30
N ASN A 12 -2.80 5.16 -1.44
CA ASN A 12 -3.63 4.03 -1.82
C ASN A 12 -3.13 3.40 -3.14
N SER A 13 -3.84 2.38 -3.61
CA SER A 13 -3.44 1.65 -4.82
C SER A 13 -3.46 2.51 -6.09
N TRP A 14 -4.33 3.52 -6.20
CA TRP A 14 -4.29 4.44 -7.36
C TRP A 14 -2.95 5.16 -7.46
N GLN A 15 -2.38 5.54 -6.33
CA GLN A 15 -1.19 6.38 -6.22
C GLN A 15 0.12 5.58 -6.30
N TYR A 16 0.08 4.25 -6.14
CA TYR A 16 1.29 3.40 -6.24
C TYR A 16 1.33 2.49 -7.47
N SER A 17 0.18 2.14 -8.06
CA SER A 17 0.14 1.15 -9.16
C SER A 17 0.88 1.58 -10.43
N PHE A 18 1.19 2.87 -10.56
CA PHE A 18 1.95 3.43 -11.69
C PHE A 18 3.45 3.60 -11.39
N TYR A 19 3.93 3.21 -10.20
CA TYR A 19 5.30 3.47 -9.76
C TYR A 19 6.27 2.34 -10.17
N VAL A 20 6.46 2.16 -11.47
CA VAL A 20 7.45 1.23 -12.05
C VAL A 20 8.35 1.99 -13.03
N PRO A 21 9.04 3.07 -12.59
CA PRO A 21 9.73 3.98 -13.50
C PRO A 21 10.83 3.31 -14.34
N HIS A 22 11.45 2.24 -13.83
CA HIS A 22 12.51 1.53 -14.54
C HIS A 22 11.99 0.58 -15.64
N ASP A 23 10.70 0.21 -15.62
CA ASP A 23 10.09 -0.71 -16.57
C ASP A 23 8.63 -0.32 -16.90
N ILE A 24 8.43 0.92 -17.33
CA ILE A 24 7.10 1.42 -17.73
C ILE A 24 6.57 0.61 -18.93
N SER A 25 7.44 0.14 -19.82
CA SER A 25 7.03 -0.73 -20.94
C SER A 25 6.44 -2.04 -20.44
N GLY A 26 7.09 -2.75 -19.50
CA GLY A 26 6.55 -3.95 -18.89
C GLY A 26 5.26 -3.69 -18.11
N LEU A 27 5.15 -2.54 -17.43
CA LEU A 27 3.91 -2.12 -16.76
C LEU A 27 2.74 -1.94 -17.74
N ILE A 28 2.98 -1.27 -18.87
CA ILE A 28 1.97 -1.06 -19.93
C ILE A 28 1.48 -2.42 -20.43
N ASP A 29 2.39 -3.36 -20.70
CA ASP A 29 2.05 -4.70 -21.17
C ASP A 29 1.21 -5.47 -20.13
N LEU A 30 1.62 -5.46 -18.86
CA LEU A 30 0.88 -6.08 -17.75
C LEU A 30 -0.52 -5.47 -17.55
N MET A 31 -0.69 -4.18 -17.84
CA MET A 31 -1.98 -3.50 -17.76
C MET A 31 -2.85 -3.71 -19.02
N GLY A 32 -2.39 -4.47 -20.02
CA GLY A 32 -3.16 -4.77 -21.23
C GLY A 32 -2.90 -3.82 -22.40
N GLY A 33 -1.70 -3.26 -22.48
CA GLY A 33 -1.23 -2.44 -23.59
C GLY A 33 -1.62 -0.96 -23.52
N SER A 34 -1.12 -0.17 -24.47
CA SER A 34 -1.17 1.30 -24.44
C SER A 34 -2.58 1.88 -24.31
N THR A 35 -3.57 1.34 -25.03
CA THR A 35 -4.97 1.82 -24.96
C THR A 35 -5.56 1.63 -23.57
N THR A 36 -5.30 0.47 -22.95
CA THR A 36 -5.81 0.19 -21.60
C THR A 36 -5.10 1.06 -20.57
N PHE A 37 -3.79 1.24 -20.72
CA PHE A 37 -2.99 2.10 -19.86
C PHE A 37 -3.42 3.57 -19.94
N GLU A 38 -3.69 4.10 -21.15
CA GLU A 38 -4.27 5.43 -21.34
C GLU A 38 -5.59 5.58 -20.59
N ALA A 39 -6.52 4.62 -20.75
CA ALA A 39 -7.81 4.66 -20.06
C ALA A 39 -7.67 4.60 -18.53
N ARG A 40 -6.64 3.90 -18.02
CA ARG A 40 -6.32 3.84 -16.58
C ARG A 40 -5.83 5.20 -16.05
N LEU A 41 -4.98 5.90 -16.81
CA LEU A 41 -4.57 7.26 -16.48
C LEU A 41 -5.76 8.23 -16.54
N ASP A 42 -6.61 8.13 -17.57
CA ASP A 42 -7.82 8.96 -17.66
C ASP A 42 -8.73 8.72 -16.44
N SER A 43 -8.86 7.47 -15.99
CA SER A 43 -9.62 7.12 -14.79
C SER A 43 -9.00 7.69 -13.51
N LEU A 44 -7.67 7.69 -13.39
CA LEU A 44 -6.95 8.27 -12.25
C LEU A 44 -7.31 9.75 -12.08
N PHE A 45 -7.22 10.54 -13.15
CA PHE A 45 -7.45 12.00 -13.11
C PHE A 45 -8.93 12.40 -13.05
N SER A 46 -9.86 11.46 -13.27
CA SER A 46 -11.32 11.70 -13.27
C SER A 46 -12.09 10.99 -12.16
N ALA A 47 -11.46 10.09 -11.41
CA ALA A 47 -12.08 9.38 -10.29
C ALA A 47 -12.56 10.35 -9.18
N ASP A 48 -13.47 9.88 -8.32
CA ASP A 48 -13.84 10.60 -7.09
C ASP A 48 -12.59 10.80 -6.21
N THR A 49 -12.42 11.99 -5.62
CA THR A 49 -11.28 12.33 -4.76
C THR A 49 -11.34 11.65 -3.40
N ARG A 50 -12.52 11.16 -2.99
CA ARG A 50 -12.74 10.54 -1.69
C ARG A 50 -11.88 9.28 -1.51
N THR A 51 -11.04 9.30 -0.48
CA THR A 51 -10.34 8.12 0.02
C THR A 51 -11.20 7.37 1.03
N THR A 52 -10.88 6.10 1.26
CA THR A 52 -11.44 5.29 2.35
C THR A 52 -10.31 4.71 3.20
N GLY A 53 -10.62 4.04 4.31
CA GLY A 53 -9.58 3.49 5.18
C GLY A 53 -9.12 4.53 6.21
N ARG A 54 -7.80 4.65 6.42
CA ARG A 54 -7.25 5.63 7.36
C ARG A 54 -7.27 7.04 6.75
N ASP A 55 -7.52 8.04 7.59
CA ASP A 55 -7.24 9.42 7.23
C ASP A 55 -5.73 9.61 7.10
N GLN A 56 -5.29 10.12 5.95
CA GLN A 56 -3.87 10.37 5.67
C GLN A 56 -3.68 11.85 5.34
N PRO A 57 -3.01 12.64 6.21
CA PRO A 57 -2.85 14.07 6.01
C PRO A 57 -2.01 14.42 4.78
N ASP A 58 -1.15 13.52 4.31
CA ASP A 58 -0.28 13.77 3.16
C ASP A 58 -1.00 13.63 1.82
N ILE A 59 -2.18 13.00 1.77
CA ILE A 59 -2.96 12.86 0.53
C ILE A 59 -3.72 14.16 0.27
N THR A 60 -3.05 15.10 -0.41
CA THR A 60 -3.51 16.45 -0.68
C THR A 60 -3.28 16.85 -2.14
N GLY A 61 -3.80 18.00 -2.58
CA GLY A 61 -3.68 18.47 -3.97
C GLY A 61 -4.32 17.51 -4.98
N LEU A 62 -5.55 17.05 -4.72
CA LEU A 62 -6.19 15.97 -5.48
C LEU A 62 -6.76 16.44 -6.83
N ILE A 63 -6.38 15.74 -7.90
CA ILE A 63 -7.04 15.78 -9.21
C ILE A 63 -7.58 14.37 -9.50
N GLY A 64 -8.83 14.14 -9.12
CA GLY A 64 -9.34 12.78 -8.99
C GLY A 64 -8.57 12.01 -7.91
N GLN A 65 -7.97 10.89 -8.25
CA GLN A 65 -7.13 10.11 -7.31
C GLN A 65 -5.62 10.41 -7.43
N TYR A 66 -5.21 11.29 -8.36
CA TYR A 66 -3.86 11.86 -8.38
C TYR A 66 -3.69 12.81 -7.18
N ALA A 67 -2.69 12.58 -6.33
CA ALA A 67 -2.40 13.43 -5.16
C ALA A 67 -1.09 14.16 -5.36
N HIS A 68 -1.14 15.44 -5.73
CA HIS A 68 0.07 16.21 -6.02
C HIS A 68 0.87 16.60 -4.79
N GLY A 69 0.25 16.67 -3.62
CA GLY A 69 0.95 17.00 -2.37
C GLY A 69 1.76 15.84 -1.79
N ASN A 70 1.93 14.74 -2.55
CA ASN A 70 2.65 13.54 -2.12
C ASN A 70 3.41 12.92 -3.32
N GLU A 71 4.64 12.48 -3.07
CA GLU A 71 5.63 12.09 -4.08
C GLU A 71 5.25 10.93 -5.01
N PRO A 72 4.52 9.88 -4.57
CA PRO A 72 4.19 8.75 -5.45
C PRO A 72 3.48 9.14 -6.74
N SER A 73 2.80 10.29 -6.76
CA SER A 73 2.06 10.78 -7.94
C SER A 73 2.91 11.61 -8.90
N HIS A 74 4.06 12.17 -8.49
CA HIS A 74 4.71 13.28 -9.21
C HIS A 74 5.06 12.98 -10.68
N HIS A 75 5.32 11.72 -11.04
CA HIS A 75 5.64 11.32 -12.41
C HIS A 75 4.42 11.02 -13.29
N MET A 76 3.23 10.81 -12.71
CA MET A 76 2.11 10.16 -13.40
C MET A 76 1.57 10.94 -14.60
N ALA A 77 1.57 12.27 -14.54
CA ALA A 77 1.11 13.11 -15.65
C ALA A 77 1.96 12.88 -16.92
N TYR A 78 3.26 12.58 -16.76
CA TYR A 78 4.19 12.33 -17.86
C TYR A 78 4.02 10.95 -18.49
N LEU A 79 3.27 10.04 -17.86
CA LEU A 79 3.10 8.67 -18.34
C LEU A 79 2.29 8.60 -19.65
N TYR A 80 1.50 9.63 -19.97
CA TYR A 80 0.84 9.70 -21.28
C TYR A 80 1.82 9.78 -22.45
N ASN A 81 3.06 10.24 -22.25
CA ASN A 81 4.09 10.22 -23.31
C ASN A 81 4.48 8.80 -23.70
N PHE A 82 4.46 7.84 -22.76
CA PHE A 82 4.81 6.44 -23.00
C PHE A 82 3.75 5.69 -23.82
N VAL A 83 2.56 6.27 -23.97
CA VAL A 83 1.47 5.72 -24.81
C VAL A 83 1.14 6.62 -26.00
N ALA A 84 2.09 7.47 -26.41
CA ALA A 84 1.97 8.37 -27.56
C ALA A 84 0.79 9.36 -27.46
N LYS A 85 0.48 9.83 -26.24
CA LYS A 85 -0.55 10.84 -25.95
C LYS A 85 0.03 12.09 -25.26
N PRO A 86 1.13 12.69 -25.74
CA PRO A 86 1.78 13.80 -25.02
C PRO A 86 0.88 15.02 -24.83
N TYR A 87 -0.14 15.23 -25.67
CA TYR A 87 -1.11 16.32 -25.48
C TYR A 87 -1.88 16.19 -24.16
N LYS A 88 -2.13 14.96 -23.66
CA LYS A 88 -2.77 14.75 -22.35
C LYS A 88 -1.83 15.09 -21.20
N THR A 89 -0.53 14.78 -21.32
CA THR A 89 0.50 15.29 -20.39
C THR A 89 0.43 16.82 -20.30
N GLN A 90 0.36 17.50 -21.44
CA GLN A 90 0.33 18.96 -21.51
C GLN A 90 -0.92 19.55 -20.82
N GLU A 91 -2.07 18.91 -20.97
CA GLU A 91 -3.32 19.31 -20.30
C GLU A 91 -3.23 19.16 -18.79
N ILE A 92 -2.84 17.98 -18.32
CA ILE A 92 -2.76 17.69 -16.88
C ILE A 92 -1.71 18.57 -16.20
N LEU A 93 -0.53 18.74 -16.80
CA LEU A 93 0.49 19.63 -16.24
C LEU A 93 0.03 21.08 -16.20
N SER A 94 -0.72 21.54 -17.22
CA SER A 94 -1.31 22.88 -17.19
C SER A 94 -2.28 23.05 -16.02
N ARG A 95 -3.05 22.00 -15.72
CA ARG A 95 -3.96 22.00 -14.59
C ARG A 95 -3.22 22.03 -13.25
N ILE A 96 -2.25 21.12 -13.06
CA ILE A 96 -1.44 21.04 -11.83
C ILE A 96 -0.75 22.38 -11.54
N MET A 97 -0.02 22.92 -12.52
CA MET A 97 0.76 24.16 -12.34
C MET A 97 -0.12 25.38 -12.06
N ASN A 98 -1.37 25.40 -12.53
CA ASN A 98 -2.30 26.52 -12.33
C ASN A 98 -3.11 26.38 -11.03
N GLU A 99 -3.50 25.17 -10.65
CA GLU A 99 -4.40 24.93 -9.52
C GLU A 99 -3.66 24.70 -8.19
N LEU A 100 -2.43 24.17 -8.23
CA LEU A 100 -1.76 23.62 -7.06
C LEU A 100 -0.48 24.36 -6.64
N TYR A 101 -0.13 25.45 -7.34
CA TYR A 101 1.00 26.31 -7.00
C TYR A 101 0.62 27.78 -7.05
N THR A 102 0.94 28.53 -6.00
CA THR A 102 0.84 29.99 -5.98
C THR A 102 2.04 30.60 -5.27
N PRO A 103 2.35 31.90 -5.46
CA PRO A 103 3.39 32.58 -4.69
C PRO A 103 2.94 33.02 -3.29
N GLN A 104 1.75 32.64 -2.84
CA GLN A 104 1.22 33.01 -1.52
C GLN A 104 1.83 32.14 -0.41
N PRO A 105 1.74 32.54 0.88
CA PRO A 105 2.27 31.75 2.00
C PRO A 105 1.71 30.32 2.10
N ASP A 106 0.50 30.07 1.61
CA ASP A 106 -0.19 28.77 1.50
C ASP A 106 -0.11 28.19 0.08
N GLY A 107 0.88 28.62 -0.71
CA GLY A 107 0.96 28.34 -2.14
C GLY A 107 1.37 26.93 -2.56
N LEU A 108 1.60 26.02 -1.61
CA LEU A 108 1.87 24.61 -1.88
C LEU A 108 0.69 23.75 -1.43
N CYS A 109 0.34 22.74 -2.23
CA CYS A 109 -0.79 21.88 -1.94
C CYS A 109 -0.49 20.73 -0.95
N GLY A 110 0.74 20.64 -0.42
CA GLY A 110 1.23 19.57 0.46
C GLY A 110 2.57 19.95 1.10
N ASN A 111 3.25 18.99 1.71
CA ASN A 111 4.58 19.20 2.29
C ASN A 111 5.61 19.57 1.21
N GLU A 112 6.59 20.40 1.53
CA GLU A 112 7.62 20.84 0.56
C GLU A 112 8.67 19.74 0.28
N ASP A 113 8.86 18.86 1.28
CA ASP A 113 9.75 17.70 1.29
C ASP A 113 11.18 18.01 0.82
N CYS A 114 11.77 19.00 1.49
CA CYS A 114 13.19 19.34 1.41
C CYS A 114 13.68 19.63 -0.02
N GLY A 115 12.85 20.28 -0.83
CA GLY A 115 13.14 20.64 -2.21
C GLY A 115 12.43 19.79 -3.25
N GLN A 116 11.77 18.69 -2.90
CA GLN A 116 11.14 17.79 -3.87
C GLN A 116 10.00 18.45 -4.64
N MET A 117 9.06 19.11 -3.96
CA MET A 117 7.96 19.86 -4.62
C MET A 117 8.50 21.01 -5.46
N SER A 118 9.43 21.78 -4.89
CA SER A 118 10.05 22.92 -5.55
C SER A 118 10.82 22.52 -6.82
N ALA A 119 11.59 21.42 -6.76
CA ALA A 119 12.32 20.89 -7.90
C ALA A 119 11.39 20.38 -8.99
N TRP A 120 10.27 19.72 -8.61
CA TRP A 120 9.23 19.32 -9.55
C TRP A 120 8.69 20.52 -10.33
N TYR A 121 8.33 21.60 -9.62
CA TYR A 121 7.84 22.83 -10.24
C TYR A 121 8.87 23.44 -11.19
N VAL A 122 10.13 23.58 -10.77
CA VAL A 122 11.20 24.20 -11.58
C VAL A 122 11.47 23.41 -12.86
N LEU A 123 11.58 22.08 -12.77
CA LEU A 123 11.80 21.22 -13.94
C LEU A 123 10.60 21.27 -14.89
N THR A 124 9.39 21.14 -14.34
CA THR A 124 8.13 21.22 -15.10
C THR A 124 7.98 22.57 -15.79
N ALA A 125 8.33 23.68 -15.11
CA ALA A 125 8.26 25.02 -15.67
C ALA A 125 9.19 25.21 -16.88
N MET A 126 10.39 24.61 -16.84
CA MET A 126 11.31 24.55 -17.99
C MET A 126 10.78 23.65 -19.11
N GLY A 127 9.95 22.65 -18.78
CA GLY A 127 9.17 21.89 -19.74
C GLY A 127 9.52 20.41 -19.86
N PHE A 128 10.29 19.86 -18.92
CA PHE A 128 10.64 18.43 -18.91
C PHE A 128 10.85 17.91 -17.48
N TYR A 129 10.76 16.59 -17.28
CA TYR A 129 10.88 15.97 -15.96
C TYR A 129 11.57 14.59 -16.00
N PRO A 130 12.47 14.27 -15.05
CA PRO A 130 13.12 12.97 -14.98
C PRO A 130 12.19 11.92 -14.35
N VAL A 131 11.30 11.31 -15.15
CA VAL A 131 10.40 10.24 -14.70
C VAL A 131 11.16 9.04 -14.14
N THR A 132 12.30 8.72 -14.74
CA THR A 132 13.14 7.57 -14.36
C THR A 132 14.56 8.05 -14.07
N PRO A 133 14.84 8.58 -12.87
CA PRO A 133 16.21 8.91 -12.47
C PRO A 133 17.14 7.72 -12.72
N GLY A 134 18.31 7.99 -13.33
CA GLY A 134 19.26 6.96 -13.78
C GLY A 134 19.17 6.59 -15.26
N SER A 135 18.07 6.89 -15.96
CA SER A 135 17.92 6.61 -17.41
C SER A 135 18.68 7.59 -18.32
N ASN A 136 19.15 8.71 -17.78
CA ASN A 136 19.66 9.87 -18.54
C ASN A 136 18.64 10.47 -19.52
N GLN A 137 17.34 10.24 -19.32
CA GLN A 137 16.26 10.83 -20.10
C GLN A 137 15.37 11.74 -19.25
N TYR A 138 14.84 12.78 -19.87
CA TYR A 138 13.87 13.71 -19.29
C TYR A 138 12.66 13.79 -20.21
N ILE A 139 11.49 13.47 -19.67
CA ILE A 139 10.24 13.40 -20.43
C ILE A 139 9.69 14.80 -20.64
N ILE A 140 9.40 15.17 -21.88
CA ILE A 140 8.92 16.51 -22.22
C ILE A 140 7.44 16.64 -21.82
N GLY A 141 7.13 17.66 -21.02
CA GLY A 141 5.76 18.05 -20.70
C GLY A 141 5.30 19.16 -21.63
N ARG A 142 5.50 20.41 -21.17
CA ARG A 142 5.39 21.64 -21.97
C ARG A 142 6.13 22.77 -21.24
N PRO A 143 6.66 23.78 -21.96
CA PRO A 143 7.21 24.96 -21.30
C PRO A 143 6.10 25.81 -20.66
N PHE A 144 6.42 26.39 -19.49
CA PHE A 144 5.60 27.42 -18.81
C PHE A 144 6.29 28.80 -18.84
N LEU A 145 7.52 28.85 -19.34
CA LEU A 145 8.32 30.06 -19.51
C LEU A 145 8.59 30.29 -21.00
N LYS A 146 8.59 31.56 -21.44
CA LYS A 146 8.96 31.91 -22.82
C LYS A 146 10.42 31.54 -23.13
N LYS A 147 11.28 31.61 -22.11
CA LYS A 147 12.69 31.26 -22.20
C LYS A 147 13.20 30.79 -20.83
N ALA A 148 13.89 29.66 -20.80
CA ALA A 148 14.70 29.20 -19.69
C ALA A 148 16.10 28.84 -20.19
N VAL A 149 17.14 29.07 -19.38
CA VAL A 149 18.53 28.78 -19.76
C VAL A 149 19.23 28.06 -18.61
N ILE A 150 19.75 26.87 -18.90
CA ILE A 150 20.56 26.07 -17.98
C ILE A 150 22.03 26.28 -18.33
N LYS A 151 22.82 26.72 -17.35
CA LYS A 151 24.28 26.78 -17.45
C LYS A 151 24.84 25.39 -17.19
N ALA A 152 25.02 24.60 -18.24
CA ALA A 152 25.30 23.16 -18.14
C ALA A 152 26.78 22.81 -17.87
N GLY A 153 27.59 23.79 -17.45
CA GLY A 153 29.04 23.67 -17.27
C GLY A 153 29.83 23.91 -18.57
N ASN A 154 31.16 24.03 -18.46
CA ASN A 154 32.08 24.20 -19.59
C ASN A 154 31.71 25.33 -20.57
N ALA A 155 31.20 26.45 -20.05
CA ALA A 155 30.70 27.61 -20.81
C ALA A 155 29.57 27.29 -21.82
N LYS A 156 28.89 26.15 -21.66
CA LYS A 156 27.75 25.76 -22.49
C LYS A 156 26.43 26.16 -21.84
N GLU A 157 25.50 26.59 -22.69
CA GLU A 157 24.13 26.92 -22.32
C GLU A 157 23.16 26.01 -23.06
N PHE A 158 22.22 25.44 -22.33
CA PHE A 158 21.05 24.77 -22.89
C PHE A 158 19.82 25.65 -22.67
N ALA A 159 19.27 26.17 -23.75
CA ALA A 159 18.08 27.01 -23.74
C ALA A 159 16.85 26.17 -24.07
N VAL A 160 15.76 26.46 -23.35
CA VAL A 160 14.39 26.11 -23.74
C VAL A 160 13.68 27.38 -24.12
N THR A 161 13.14 27.46 -25.34
CA THR A 161 12.40 28.64 -25.83
C THR A 161 11.02 28.25 -26.33
N ALA A 162 10.03 29.11 -26.10
CA ALA A 162 8.63 28.84 -26.49
C ALA A 162 8.04 30.03 -27.27
N GLU A 163 7.74 29.80 -28.54
CA GLU A 163 6.98 30.71 -29.39
C GLU A 163 5.48 30.55 -29.15
N ASN A 164 4.74 31.67 -29.20
CA ASN A 164 3.28 31.72 -29.04
C ASN A 164 2.76 31.19 -27.70
N LEU A 165 3.61 31.06 -26.67
CA LEU A 165 3.21 30.66 -25.34
C LEU A 165 2.24 31.68 -24.71
N SER A 166 1.03 31.21 -24.38
CA SER A 166 -0.01 31.95 -23.67
C SER A 166 -0.85 31.00 -22.81
N PRO A 167 -1.75 31.50 -21.94
CA PRO A 167 -2.70 30.65 -21.22
C PRO A 167 -3.57 29.78 -22.14
N GLU A 168 -3.94 30.28 -23.31
CA GLU A 168 -4.73 29.58 -24.33
C GLU A 168 -3.86 28.60 -25.12
N ASN A 169 -2.62 28.99 -25.44
CA ASN A 169 -1.69 28.21 -26.23
C ASN A 169 -0.86 27.25 -25.35
N ARG A 170 -1.53 26.23 -24.81
CA ARG A 170 -0.93 25.22 -23.93
C ARG A 170 -0.36 23.99 -24.64
N TYR A 171 -0.64 23.81 -25.94
CA TYR A 171 -0.27 22.60 -26.66
C TYR A 171 0.95 22.81 -27.56
N ILE A 172 1.87 21.85 -27.54
CA ILE A 172 3.01 21.82 -28.46
C ILE A 172 2.52 21.47 -29.87
N GLN A 173 2.82 22.33 -30.84
CA GLN A 173 2.55 22.10 -32.27
C GLN A 173 3.77 21.55 -32.98
N ASN A 174 4.96 22.06 -32.65
CA ASN A 174 6.22 21.63 -33.23
C ASN A 174 7.37 21.84 -32.23
N VAL A 175 8.43 21.04 -32.37
CA VAL A 175 9.66 21.18 -31.61
C VAL A 175 10.86 21.09 -32.55
N THR A 176 11.85 21.92 -32.32
CA THR A 176 13.15 21.81 -32.99
C THR A 176 14.28 21.79 -31.96
N PHE A 177 15.35 21.07 -32.28
CA PHE A 177 16.60 21.13 -31.54
C PHE A 177 17.68 21.70 -32.46
N ASN A 178 18.24 22.87 -32.10
CA ASN A 178 19.18 23.61 -32.94
C ASN A 178 18.69 23.84 -34.38
N GLY A 179 17.38 24.09 -34.54
CA GLY A 179 16.73 24.36 -35.83
C GLY A 179 16.33 23.11 -36.62
N SER A 180 16.79 21.92 -36.23
CA SER A 180 16.34 20.66 -36.85
C SER A 180 15.05 20.15 -36.20
N PRO A 181 14.09 19.58 -36.98
CA PRO A 181 12.88 18.98 -36.43
C PRO A 181 13.18 17.94 -35.36
N TYR A 182 12.45 17.99 -34.25
CA TYR A 182 12.61 17.09 -33.11
C TYR A 182 11.27 16.48 -32.75
N THR A 183 11.10 15.17 -32.93
CA THR A 183 9.80 14.51 -32.75
C THR A 183 9.68 13.70 -31.46
N LEU A 184 10.81 13.38 -30.81
CA LEU A 184 10.83 12.55 -29.60
C LEU A 184 10.21 13.30 -28.42
N SER A 185 9.41 12.61 -27.61
CA SER A 185 8.71 13.17 -26.44
C SER A 185 9.55 13.17 -25.15
N TYR A 186 10.87 13.07 -25.30
CA TYR A 186 11.87 13.14 -24.24
C TYR A 186 13.14 13.82 -24.78
N ILE A 187 14.01 14.29 -23.90
CA ILE A 187 15.39 14.72 -24.21
C ILE A 187 16.39 13.90 -23.39
N THR A 188 17.65 13.90 -23.80
CA THR A 188 18.70 13.20 -23.05
C THR A 188 19.54 14.17 -22.20
N HIS A 189 20.18 13.63 -21.16
CA HIS A 189 21.15 14.36 -20.36
C HIS A 189 22.30 14.92 -21.23
N SER A 190 22.72 14.17 -22.25
CA SER A 190 23.77 14.60 -23.17
C SER A 190 23.37 15.85 -23.97
N MET A 191 22.10 16.01 -24.35
CA MET A 191 21.62 17.24 -25.00
C MET A 191 21.73 18.45 -24.07
N ILE A 192 21.39 18.29 -22.79
CA ILE A 192 21.48 19.37 -21.80
C ILE A 192 22.95 19.75 -21.58
N THR A 193 23.84 18.79 -21.31
CA THR A 193 25.29 19.06 -21.12
C THR A 193 26.01 19.50 -22.39
N GLY A 194 25.46 19.15 -23.56
CA GLY A 194 25.97 19.52 -24.87
C GLY A 194 25.70 20.99 -25.22
N GLY A 195 24.70 21.60 -24.57
CA GLY A 195 24.19 22.92 -24.92
C GLY A 195 23.33 22.91 -26.18
N GLY A 196 22.76 24.06 -26.51
CA GLY A 196 21.88 24.24 -27.67
C GLY A 196 20.55 24.89 -27.32
N ASN A 197 19.60 24.84 -28.24
CA ASN A 197 18.25 25.38 -28.06
C ASN A 197 17.19 24.34 -28.41
N LEU A 198 16.38 23.95 -27.42
CA LEU A 198 15.14 23.22 -27.60
C LEU A 198 14.00 24.23 -27.75
N HIS A 199 13.52 24.39 -28.97
CA HIS A 199 12.54 25.41 -29.33
C HIS A 199 11.17 24.81 -29.59
N PHE A 200 10.15 25.32 -28.88
CA PHE A 200 8.76 24.91 -28.97
C PHE A 200 7.93 25.95 -29.69
N VAL A 201 7.03 25.52 -30.57
CA VAL A 201 5.94 26.34 -31.10
C VAL A 201 4.64 25.91 -30.46
N MET A 202 3.97 26.81 -29.75
CA MET A 202 2.75 26.53 -28.99
C MET A 202 1.48 26.89 -29.76
N GLY A 203 0.36 26.24 -29.42
CA GLY A 203 -0.96 26.47 -30.01
C GLY A 203 -2.10 26.09 -29.08
N SER A 204 -3.32 26.48 -29.44
CA SER A 204 -4.51 26.38 -28.59
C SER A 204 -5.26 25.06 -28.68
N LYS A 205 -4.88 24.18 -29.61
CA LYS A 205 -5.48 22.85 -29.82
C LYS A 205 -4.39 21.77 -29.76
N PRO A 206 -4.72 20.54 -29.36
CA PRO A 206 -3.79 19.41 -29.42
C PRO A 206 -3.12 19.30 -30.81
N GLY A 207 -1.79 19.26 -30.83
CA GLY A 207 -1.00 18.98 -32.02
C GLY A 207 -0.73 17.48 -32.19
N THR A 208 -0.07 17.10 -33.28
CA THR A 208 0.34 15.71 -33.55
C THR A 208 1.77 15.38 -33.10
N TRP A 209 2.53 16.39 -32.63
CA TRP A 209 3.91 16.20 -32.17
C TRP A 209 4.01 15.12 -31.08
N GLY A 210 5.00 14.23 -31.20
CA GLY A 210 5.27 13.17 -30.23
C GLY A 210 4.21 12.07 -30.14
N SER A 211 3.23 12.04 -31.05
CA SER A 211 2.13 11.04 -31.06
C SER A 211 2.44 9.78 -31.88
N GLU A 212 3.65 9.68 -32.45
CA GLU A 212 4.10 8.49 -33.17
C GLU A 212 4.77 7.49 -32.21
N THR A 213 4.63 6.19 -32.47
CA THR A 213 5.21 5.13 -31.62
C THR A 213 6.73 5.23 -31.49
N VAL A 214 7.43 5.68 -32.53
CA VAL A 214 8.89 5.91 -32.50
C VAL A 214 9.30 7.11 -31.64
N SER A 215 8.34 7.94 -31.23
CA SER A 215 8.58 9.16 -30.45
C SER A 215 8.37 8.97 -28.95
N VAL A 216 7.89 7.80 -28.52
CA VAL A 216 7.66 7.51 -27.10
C VAL A 216 8.99 7.24 -26.37
N PRO A 217 9.10 7.58 -25.08
CA PRO A 217 10.22 7.14 -24.26
C PRO A 217 10.10 5.63 -23.99
N VAL A 218 11.23 4.97 -23.80
CA VAL A 218 11.27 3.53 -23.51
C VAL A 218 12.10 3.32 -22.25
N THR A 219 11.50 2.65 -21.28
CA THR A 219 12.17 2.15 -20.07
C THR A 219 11.75 0.71 -19.91
N SER A 220 12.71 -0.20 -19.99
CA SER A 220 12.48 -1.63 -19.85
C SER A 220 13.62 -2.30 -19.10
N VAL A 221 13.27 -3.28 -18.28
CA VAL A 221 14.26 -4.19 -17.69
C VAL A 221 14.40 -5.40 -18.61
N THR A 222 15.55 -5.52 -19.25
CA THR A 222 15.88 -6.62 -20.16
C THR A 222 16.83 -7.64 -19.54
N ASP A 223 17.38 -7.34 -18.36
CA ASP A 223 18.19 -8.23 -17.53
C ASP A 223 17.37 -9.45 -17.05
N PRO A 224 18.03 -10.56 -16.65
CA PRO A 224 17.33 -11.79 -16.32
C PRO A 224 16.29 -11.56 -15.22
N LEU A 225 15.03 -11.50 -15.65
CA LEU A 225 13.84 -11.32 -14.81
C LEU A 225 13.91 -12.32 -13.66
N VAL A 226 13.87 -11.80 -12.42
CA VAL A 226 13.66 -12.64 -11.23
C VAL A 226 12.36 -13.38 -11.44
N VAL A 227 12.32 -14.69 -11.15
CA VAL A 227 11.06 -15.44 -11.25
C VAL A 227 10.11 -14.91 -10.19
N PRO A 228 8.95 -14.34 -10.56
CA PRO A 228 8.00 -13.81 -9.59
C PRO A 228 7.56 -14.87 -8.59
N ALA A 229 7.55 -14.51 -7.30
CA ALA A 229 7.04 -15.39 -6.26
C ALA A 229 5.55 -15.70 -6.51
N PRO A 230 5.10 -16.96 -6.31
CA PRO A 230 3.70 -17.29 -6.45
C PRO A 230 2.88 -16.66 -5.31
N VAL A 231 1.60 -16.40 -5.57
CA VAL A 231 0.64 -15.90 -4.58
C VAL A 231 -0.27 -17.06 -4.16
N ILE A 232 -0.31 -17.34 -2.85
CA ILE A 232 -1.18 -18.35 -2.25
C ILE A 232 -2.49 -17.68 -1.81
N HIS A 233 -3.60 -18.13 -2.38
CA HIS A 233 -4.96 -17.70 -2.04
C HIS A 233 -5.62 -18.78 -1.20
N ALA A 234 -5.80 -18.51 0.10
CA ALA A 234 -6.35 -19.50 1.03
C ALA A 234 -7.46 -18.94 1.95
N GLY A 235 -7.95 -17.73 1.67
CA GLY A 235 -8.95 -17.07 2.51
C GLY A 235 -8.40 -16.70 3.91
N PRO A 236 -9.25 -16.72 4.95
CA PRO A 236 -8.84 -16.41 6.32
C PRO A 236 -7.83 -17.43 6.87
N ARG A 237 -6.98 -16.99 7.80
CA ARG A 237 -5.96 -17.83 8.45
C ARG A 237 -6.55 -18.95 9.31
N ALA A 238 -7.81 -18.83 9.71
CA ALA A 238 -8.56 -19.92 10.36
C ALA A 238 -9.76 -20.35 9.53
N PHE A 239 -10.00 -21.66 9.51
CA PHE A 239 -11.12 -22.26 8.81
C PHE A 239 -11.80 -23.36 9.64
N ARG A 240 -13.04 -23.68 9.26
CA ARG A 240 -13.81 -24.81 9.81
C ARG A 240 -13.96 -25.87 8.73
N LYS A 241 -13.81 -27.15 9.10
CA LYS A 241 -13.93 -28.33 8.22
C LYS A 241 -12.88 -28.41 7.12
N LYS A 242 -12.83 -27.43 6.22
CA LYS A 242 -11.89 -27.35 5.11
C LYS A 242 -11.65 -25.90 4.66
N ALA A 243 -10.47 -25.64 4.11
CA ALA A 243 -10.17 -24.45 3.34
C ALA A 243 -9.79 -24.85 1.91
N GLU A 244 -10.28 -24.10 0.94
CA GLU A 244 -9.83 -24.20 -0.45
C GLU A 244 -8.59 -23.31 -0.62
N VAL A 245 -7.54 -23.88 -1.19
CA VAL A 245 -6.28 -23.22 -1.49
C VAL A 245 -6.09 -23.20 -2.99
N SER A 246 -5.81 -22.04 -3.55
CA SER A 246 -5.32 -21.90 -4.93
C SER A 246 -4.02 -21.12 -4.94
N ILE A 247 -3.17 -21.38 -5.94
CA ILE A 247 -1.88 -20.71 -6.10
C ILE A 247 -1.81 -20.14 -7.51
N THR A 248 -1.35 -18.90 -7.63
CA THR A 248 -1.18 -18.19 -8.90
C THR A 248 0.24 -17.64 -9.02
N THR A 249 0.69 -17.32 -10.23
CA THR A 249 1.98 -16.64 -10.44
C THR A 249 1.84 -15.66 -11.60
N ALA A 250 2.56 -14.55 -11.54
CA ALA A 250 2.69 -13.61 -12.66
C ALA A 250 3.65 -14.12 -13.76
N CYS A 251 4.40 -15.19 -13.48
CA CYS A 251 5.29 -15.80 -14.45
C CYS A 251 4.53 -16.57 -15.54
N THR A 252 4.69 -16.18 -16.79
CA THR A 252 4.18 -16.92 -17.95
C THR A 252 4.94 -18.25 -18.10
N ASN A 253 4.22 -19.36 -18.27
CA ASN A 253 4.77 -20.71 -18.45
C ASN A 253 5.62 -21.25 -17.27
N CYS A 254 5.44 -20.71 -16.06
CA CYS A 254 6.06 -21.28 -14.87
C CYS A 254 5.31 -22.51 -14.35
N ARG A 255 6.05 -23.47 -13.80
CA ARG A 255 5.51 -24.53 -12.92
C ARG A 255 5.54 -24.04 -11.48
N ILE A 256 4.54 -24.41 -10.70
CA ILE A 256 4.49 -24.07 -9.27
C ILE A 256 4.69 -25.34 -8.45
N TYR A 257 5.61 -25.30 -7.50
CA TYR A 257 5.85 -26.38 -6.54
C TYR A 257 5.49 -25.90 -5.14
N TYR A 258 4.87 -26.76 -4.34
CA TYR A 258 4.47 -26.43 -2.98
C TYR A 258 4.66 -27.58 -1.99
N THR A 259 4.66 -27.23 -0.71
CA THR A 259 4.79 -28.13 0.43
C THR A 259 3.73 -27.80 1.48
N LEU A 260 3.38 -28.79 2.30
CA LEU A 260 2.32 -28.70 3.33
C LEU A 260 2.87 -28.99 4.74
N TYR A 261 4.13 -28.65 4.98
CA TYR A 261 4.82 -28.95 6.23
C TYR A 261 5.44 -27.70 6.85
N GLU A 262 5.61 -27.75 8.17
CA GLU A 262 6.14 -26.66 8.99
C GLU A 262 7.62 -26.36 8.67
N THR A 263 8.44 -27.41 8.62
CA THR A 263 9.91 -27.30 8.54
C THR A 263 10.43 -27.74 7.19
N GLY A 264 11.34 -26.95 6.62
CA GLY A 264 11.92 -27.18 5.29
C GLY A 264 11.53 -26.07 4.31
N GLN A 265 12.14 -26.12 3.13
CA GLN A 265 11.89 -25.20 2.03
C GLN A 265 11.35 -25.99 0.83
N PRO A 266 10.37 -25.43 0.09
CA PRO A 266 9.92 -26.06 -1.14
C PRO A 266 11.04 -26.03 -2.18
N ASP A 267 11.13 -27.10 -2.97
CA ASP A 267 11.99 -27.24 -4.13
C ASP A 267 11.25 -27.97 -5.27
N THR A 268 11.95 -28.32 -6.34
CA THR A 268 11.36 -29.05 -7.48
C THR A 268 11.01 -30.51 -7.19
N SER A 269 11.33 -31.04 -6.00
CA SER A 269 10.88 -32.34 -5.51
C SER A 269 9.56 -32.28 -4.74
N GLY A 270 9.06 -31.08 -4.44
CA GLY A 270 7.76 -30.84 -3.80
C GLY A 270 6.56 -31.22 -4.68
N ASN A 271 5.35 -30.94 -4.18
CA ASN A 271 4.13 -31.21 -4.92
C ASN A 271 4.00 -30.23 -6.10
N LEU A 272 3.82 -30.73 -7.31
CA LEU A 272 3.48 -29.91 -8.47
C LEU A 272 2.02 -29.44 -8.35
N TYR A 273 1.81 -28.12 -8.40
CA TYR A 273 0.48 -27.54 -8.38
C TYR A 273 -0.19 -27.72 -9.75
N THR A 274 -1.33 -28.43 -9.77
CA THR A 274 -2.13 -28.70 -10.96
C THR A 274 -3.52 -28.05 -10.93
N GLY A 275 -3.90 -27.45 -9.79
CA GLY A 275 -5.18 -26.80 -9.57
C GLY A 275 -5.47 -26.61 -8.09
N PRO A 276 -6.58 -25.94 -7.74
CA PRO A 276 -6.98 -25.75 -6.36
C PRO A 276 -7.08 -27.07 -5.58
N PHE A 277 -6.75 -27.04 -4.29
CA PHE A 277 -6.79 -28.20 -3.41
C PHE A 277 -7.40 -27.84 -2.05
N GLU A 278 -7.86 -28.86 -1.31
CA GLU A 278 -8.46 -28.69 0.01
C GLU A 278 -7.49 -29.06 1.12
N VAL A 279 -7.51 -28.29 2.21
CA VAL A 279 -6.84 -28.64 3.46
C VAL A 279 -7.87 -28.78 4.58
N LYS A 280 -7.69 -29.76 5.47
CA LYS A 280 -8.65 -30.11 6.53
C LYS A 280 -8.09 -29.96 7.95
N ASP A 281 -6.78 -29.87 8.07
CA ASP A 281 -6.05 -29.75 9.32
C ASP A 281 -5.15 -28.50 9.29
N ASN A 282 -4.54 -28.18 10.43
CA ASN A 282 -3.52 -27.14 10.50
C ASN A 282 -2.41 -27.42 9.48
N VAL A 283 -2.02 -26.41 8.71
CA VAL A 283 -1.03 -26.57 7.65
C VAL A 283 -0.24 -25.29 7.43
N VAL A 284 1.05 -25.46 7.14
CA VAL A 284 1.90 -24.40 6.59
C VAL A 284 2.10 -24.73 5.12
N ILE A 285 1.75 -23.78 4.26
CA ILE A 285 1.86 -23.91 2.81
C ILE A 285 3.01 -23.03 2.37
N LYS A 286 4.02 -23.64 1.74
CA LYS A 286 5.14 -22.92 1.14
C LYS A 286 5.18 -23.21 -0.35
N ALA A 287 5.34 -22.19 -1.18
CA ALA A 287 5.30 -22.33 -2.63
C ALA A 287 6.43 -21.56 -3.32
N ILE A 288 6.90 -22.10 -4.45
CA ILE A 288 7.84 -21.49 -5.39
C ILE A 288 7.30 -21.63 -6.82
N ALA A 289 7.67 -20.69 -7.67
CA ALA A 289 7.52 -20.78 -9.11
C ALA A 289 8.87 -21.12 -9.75
N VAL A 290 8.81 -21.91 -10.82
CA VAL A 290 9.97 -22.41 -11.56
C VAL A 290 9.76 -22.15 -13.04
N ASP A 291 10.63 -21.35 -13.63
CA ASP A 291 10.53 -20.99 -15.04
C ASP A 291 11.08 -22.10 -15.98
N ALA A 292 11.02 -21.84 -17.28
CA ALA A 292 11.51 -22.76 -18.32
C ALA A 292 13.04 -23.00 -18.26
N MET A 293 13.79 -22.10 -17.59
CA MET A 293 15.23 -22.21 -17.39
C MET A 293 15.59 -22.88 -16.05
N ASN A 294 14.59 -23.40 -15.31
CA ASN A 294 14.72 -23.96 -13.96
C ASN A 294 15.22 -22.97 -12.91
N ARG A 295 15.02 -21.66 -13.13
CA ARG A 295 15.27 -20.65 -12.09
C ARG A 295 14.12 -20.67 -11.09
N LEU A 296 14.45 -20.46 -9.82
CA LEU A 296 13.50 -20.50 -8.71
C LEU A 296 13.07 -19.07 -8.33
N SER A 297 11.80 -18.90 -8.00
CA SER A 297 11.34 -17.71 -7.30
C SER A 297 11.77 -17.71 -5.83
N PRO A 298 11.68 -16.55 -5.15
CA PRO A 298 11.58 -16.53 -3.70
C PRO A 298 10.42 -17.41 -3.20
N VAL A 299 10.53 -17.89 -1.96
CA VAL A 299 9.50 -18.71 -1.32
C VAL A 299 8.37 -17.82 -0.78
N THR A 300 7.13 -18.16 -1.09
CA THR A 300 5.94 -17.60 -0.44
C THR A 300 5.43 -18.59 0.60
N GLU A 301 5.07 -18.10 1.79
CA GLU A 301 4.58 -18.93 2.90
C GLU A 301 3.26 -18.39 3.47
N THR A 302 2.34 -19.29 3.82
CA THR A 302 1.14 -18.97 4.61
C THR A 302 0.82 -20.10 5.58
N ARG A 303 0.14 -19.77 6.69
CA ARG A 303 -0.34 -20.72 7.69
C ARG A 303 -1.86 -20.69 7.75
N LEU A 304 -2.45 -21.87 7.79
CA LEU A 304 -3.88 -22.08 8.00
C LEU A 304 -4.11 -22.96 9.22
N ASN A 305 -5.02 -22.55 10.09
CA ASN A 305 -5.38 -23.26 11.31
C ASN A 305 -6.84 -23.76 11.22
N CYS A 306 -7.02 -25.05 11.49
CA CYS A 306 -8.33 -25.66 11.63
C CYS A 306 -8.86 -25.43 13.06
N ILE A 307 -10.01 -24.77 13.15
CA ILE A 307 -10.70 -24.49 14.41
C ILE A 307 -11.92 -25.41 14.59
N PRO A 308 -12.29 -25.78 15.84
CA PRO A 308 -13.46 -26.63 16.09
C PRO A 308 -14.74 -26.09 15.45
N GLU A 309 -15.47 -26.95 14.73
CA GLU A 309 -16.62 -26.54 13.91
C GLU A 309 -17.73 -25.82 14.70
N HIS A 310 -17.96 -26.29 15.93
CA HIS A 310 -19.04 -25.84 16.82
C HIS A 310 -18.69 -24.56 17.58
N MET A 311 -17.44 -24.09 17.48
CA MET A 311 -16.99 -22.90 18.17
C MET A 311 -17.31 -21.64 17.37
N THR A 312 -17.97 -20.67 18.00
CA THR A 312 -18.28 -19.38 17.38
C THR A 312 -17.82 -18.22 18.24
N ILE A 313 -17.57 -17.09 17.60
CA ILE A 313 -17.19 -15.84 18.25
C ILE A 313 -18.13 -14.73 17.80
N THR A 314 -18.55 -13.90 18.74
CA THR A 314 -19.32 -12.67 18.50
C THR A 314 -18.50 -11.51 19.04
N LEU A 315 -18.06 -10.64 18.15
CA LEU A 315 -17.42 -9.38 18.51
C LEU A 315 -18.53 -8.36 18.79
N LYS A 316 -18.65 -7.91 20.05
CA LYS A 316 -19.59 -6.83 20.42
C LYS A 316 -18.99 -5.46 20.17
N SER A 317 -17.66 -5.35 20.24
CA SER A 317 -16.90 -4.18 19.83
C SER A 317 -16.47 -4.30 18.36
N GLU A 318 -16.58 -3.20 17.61
CA GLU A 318 -16.03 -3.12 16.25
C GLU A 318 -14.52 -2.85 16.31
N TYR A 319 -13.73 -3.75 15.73
CA TYR A 319 -12.28 -3.57 15.55
C TYR A 319 -11.98 -2.55 14.45
N ASN A 320 -10.84 -1.88 14.57
CA ASN A 320 -10.36 -0.97 13.53
C ASN A 320 -9.96 -1.78 12.29
N ARG A 321 -10.51 -1.44 11.13
CA ARG A 321 -10.29 -2.15 9.85
C ARG A 321 -8.81 -2.28 9.48
N GLN A 322 -7.99 -1.30 9.90
CA GLN A 322 -6.55 -1.28 9.73
C GLN A 322 -5.84 -2.44 10.46
N TYR A 323 -6.41 -2.93 11.55
CA TYR A 323 -5.85 -3.96 12.42
C TYR A 323 -6.89 -5.08 12.62
N SER A 324 -7.28 -5.74 11.52
CA SER A 324 -8.31 -6.80 11.56
C SER A 324 -7.79 -8.15 12.02
N ALA A 325 -6.47 -8.39 11.92
CA ALA A 325 -5.82 -9.68 12.11
C ALA A 325 -6.45 -10.86 11.33
N GLY A 326 -7.03 -10.58 10.16
CA GLY A 326 -7.72 -11.60 9.37
C GLY A 326 -9.22 -11.74 9.68
N GLY A 327 -9.78 -10.82 10.48
CA GLY A 327 -11.22 -10.64 10.67
C GLY A 327 -11.75 -11.27 11.96
N ALA A 328 -13.03 -11.65 11.94
CA ALA A 328 -13.76 -12.01 13.16
C ALA A 328 -13.17 -13.19 13.94
N LEU A 329 -12.47 -14.11 13.27
CA LEU A 329 -11.89 -15.30 13.89
C LEU A 329 -10.52 -15.06 14.54
N ALA A 330 -9.91 -13.87 14.38
CA ALA A 330 -8.54 -13.59 14.81
C ALA A 330 -8.29 -13.84 16.31
N LEU A 331 -9.32 -13.76 17.15
CA LEU A 331 -9.19 -13.98 18.59
C LEU A 331 -9.37 -15.45 19.00
N ILE A 332 -9.57 -16.36 18.05
CA ILE A 332 -9.74 -17.80 18.30
C ILE A 332 -9.09 -18.64 17.18
N ASP A 333 -8.16 -18.05 16.43
CA ASP A 333 -7.54 -18.67 15.26
C ASP A 333 -6.27 -19.47 15.61
N LYS A 334 -5.89 -19.50 16.89
CA LYS A 334 -4.68 -20.14 17.44
C LYS A 334 -3.37 -19.49 16.96
N VAL A 335 -3.43 -18.27 16.44
CA VAL A 335 -2.26 -17.50 16.03
C VAL A 335 -1.92 -16.49 17.13
N ARG A 336 -0.66 -16.49 17.56
CA ARG A 336 -0.15 -15.51 18.50
C ARG A 336 0.65 -14.41 17.80
N GLY A 337 0.39 -13.17 18.17
CA GLY A 337 1.12 -12.01 17.74
C GLY A 337 2.52 -11.92 18.35
N GLY A 338 3.46 -11.43 17.55
CA GLY A 338 4.80 -11.05 18.00
C GLY A 338 4.86 -9.57 18.40
N THR A 339 6.04 -9.10 18.82
CA THR A 339 6.25 -7.71 19.27
C THR A 339 6.10 -6.69 18.14
N ASN A 340 6.27 -7.11 16.88
CA ASN A 340 6.03 -6.25 15.72
C ASN A 340 4.55 -6.30 15.32
N PHE A 341 3.78 -5.30 15.71
CA PHE A 341 2.35 -5.22 15.38
C PHE A 341 2.05 -5.14 13.87
N ARG A 342 3.02 -4.71 13.06
CA ARG A 342 2.87 -4.50 11.62
C ARG A 342 2.76 -5.81 10.83
N ASN A 343 3.02 -6.96 11.45
CA ASN A 343 2.83 -8.28 10.82
C ASN A 343 1.35 -8.65 10.63
N GLY A 344 0.41 -7.82 11.11
CA GLY A 344 -1.02 -8.02 10.96
C GLY A 344 -1.57 -9.17 11.82
N LEU A 345 -0.93 -9.48 12.95
CA LEU A 345 -1.36 -10.53 13.89
C LEU A 345 -2.21 -10.03 15.06
N TRP A 346 -2.37 -8.72 15.20
CA TRP A 346 -3.09 -8.13 16.32
C TRP A 346 -4.42 -7.53 15.86
N GLN A 347 -5.51 -7.86 16.56
CA GLN A 347 -6.79 -7.20 16.34
C GLN A 347 -6.85 -5.93 17.20
N GLY A 348 -6.99 -4.78 16.54
CA GLY A 348 -6.91 -3.47 17.18
C GLY A 348 -8.26 -2.83 17.40
N TYR A 349 -8.47 -2.19 18.55
CA TYR A 349 -9.68 -1.46 18.91
C TYR A 349 -9.29 -0.08 19.44
N GLN A 350 -9.89 0.99 18.92
CA GLN A 350 -9.53 2.35 19.29
C GLN A 350 -10.65 3.05 20.06
N GLY A 351 -10.30 3.71 21.17
CA GLY A 351 -11.23 4.58 21.90
C GLY A 351 -12.41 3.87 22.58
N LYS A 352 -12.34 2.55 22.77
CA LYS A 352 -13.46 1.75 23.27
C LYS A 352 -12.99 0.49 24.01
N ASP A 353 -13.89 -0.05 24.82
CA ASP A 353 -13.73 -1.38 25.44
C ASP A 353 -13.76 -2.48 24.37
N VAL A 354 -13.11 -3.60 24.65
CA VAL A 354 -13.18 -4.80 23.82
C VAL A 354 -14.11 -5.81 24.49
N GLU A 355 -15.30 -6.01 23.94
CA GLU A 355 -16.23 -7.04 24.39
C GLU A 355 -16.39 -8.14 23.34
N VAL A 356 -16.14 -9.37 23.78
CA VAL A 356 -16.13 -10.57 22.93
C VAL A 356 -16.85 -11.71 23.63
N ILE A 357 -17.66 -12.45 22.90
CA ILE A 357 -18.34 -13.66 23.38
C ILE A 357 -17.95 -14.84 22.53
N ILE A 358 -17.44 -15.91 23.15
CA ILE A 358 -17.14 -17.19 22.53
C ILE A 358 -18.20 -18.19 22.97
N ASP A 359 -18.83 -18.87 22.01
CA ASP A 359 -19.62 -20.09 22.24
C ASP A 359 -18.71 -21.29 21.96
N LEU A 360 -18.42 -22.08 22.99
CA LEU A 360 -17.63 -23.31 22.89
C LEU A 360 -18.42 -24.45 22.22
N GLY A 361 -19.70 -24.24 21.89
CA GLY A 361 -20.61 -25.16 21.24
C GLY A 361 -21.14 -26.28 22.14
N LYS A 362 -20.42 -26.63 23.20
CA LYS A 362 -20.85 -27.57 24.25
C LYS A 362 -20.47 -27.04 25.63
N SER A 363 -21.29 -27.38 26.63
CA SER A 363 -20.93 -27.09 28.03
C SER A 363 -19.78 -28.01 28.45
N THR A 364 -18.70 -27.41 28.94
CA THR A 364 -17.47 -28.06 29.38
C THR A 364 -17.04 -27.51 30.74
N THR A 365 -16.19 -28.24 31.47
CA THR A 365 -15.59 -27.72 32.71
C THR A 365 -14.37 -26.89 32.36
N LEU A 366 -14.32 -25.66 32.86
CA LEU A 366 -13.20 -24.73 32.69
C LEU A 366 -12.58 -24.43 34.06
N LYS A 367 -11.26 -24.23 34.08
CA LYS A 367 -10.46 -23.83 35.25
C LYS A 367 -9.56 -22.62 34.97
N LYS A 368 -9.32 -22.30 33.69
CA LYS A 368 -8.47 -21.19 33.26
C LYS A 368 -9.03 -20.53 32.01
N THR A 369 -8.85 -19.22 31.88
CA THR A 369 -9.00 -18.51 30.61
C THR A 369 -8.10 -17.27 30.58
N GLY A 370 -7.72 -16.84 29.39
CA GLY A 370 -6.90 -15.65 29.20
C GLY A 370 -6.94 -15.17 27.76
N ALA A 371 -6.32 -14.03 27.51
CA ALA A 371 -6.10 -13.50 26.16
C ALA A 371 -4.78 -12.74 26.12
N GLY A 372 -4.14 -12.70 24.95
CA GLY A 372 -2.91 -11.96 24.77
C GLY A 372 -3.17 -10.50 24.39
N PHE A 373 -2.26 -9.64 24.84
CA PHE A 373 -2.29 -8.21 24.57
C PHE A 373 -0.89 -7.69 24.27
N LEU A 374 -0.84 -6.63 23.47
CA LEU A 374 0.37 -5.88 23.15
C LEU A 374 0.30 -4.49 23.80
N GLN A 375 1.43 -4.03 24.35
CA GLN A 375 1.66 -2.61 24.61
C GLN A 375 2.89 -2.19 23.79
N ASP A 376 2.72 -1.12 23.02
CA ASP A 376 3.81 -0.34 22.41
C ASP A 376 3.31 1.10 22.36
N ALA A 377 3.78 1.90 23.30
CA ALA A 377 3.18 3.20 23.57
C ALA A 377 3.42 4.21 22.43
N SER A 378 4.54 4.08 21.69
CA SER A 378 4.87 4.98 20.57
C SER A 378 3.86 4.95 19.42
N PRO A 379 3.37 3.77 18.96
CA PRO A 379 2.24 3.66 18.03
C PRO A 379 0.86 3.67 18.72
N TRP A 380 0.76 4.24 19.92
CA TRP A 380 -0.50 4.51 20.64
C TRP A 380 -1.19 3.25 21.18
N ILE A 381 -0.46 2.13 21.28
CA ILE A 381 -0.99 0.84 21.72
C ILE A 381 -0.74 0.68 23.23
N LEU A 382 -1.80 0.65 24.01
CA LEU A 382 -1.72 0.52 25.46
C LEU A 382 -2.43 -0.75 25.93
N TYR A 383 -1.93 -1.35 27.01
CA TYR A 383 -2.67 -2.42 27.67
C TYR A 383 -4.02 -1.92 28.20
N PRO A 384 -5.05 -2.79 28.23
CA PRO A 384 -6.32 -2.46 28.87
C PRO A 384 -6.13 -2.15 30.36
N LYS A 385 -7.02 -1.35 30.96
CA LYS A 385 -6.96 -1.07 32.42
C LYS A 385 -7.09 -2.34 33.23
N ASN A 386 -8.01 -3.19 32.80
CA ASN A 386 -8.24 -4.51 33.34
C ASN A 386 -8.90 -5.38 32.25
N VAL A 387 -8.81 -6.69 32.44
CA VAL A 387 -9.51 -7.68 31.62
C VAL A 387 -10.35 -8.54 32.54
N THR A 388 -11.65 -8.58 32.30
CA THR A 388 -12.60 -9.36 33.08
C THR A 388 -13.19 -10.46 32.22
N PHE A 389 -13.22 -11.68 32.77
CA PHE A 389 -13.82 -12.83 32.11
C PHE A 389 -15.09 -13.27 32.85
N TYR A 390 -16.11 -13.59 32.07
CA TYR A 390 -17.37 -14.12 32.54
C TYR A 390 -17.70 -15.45 31.89
N LEU A 391 -18.39 -16.32 32.62
CA LEU A 391 -18.83 -17.63 32.17
C LEU A 391 -20.35 -17.73 32.17
N SER A 392 -20.89 -18.47 31.21
CA SER A 392 -22.32 -18.78 31.13
C SER A 392 -22.56 -20.18 30.57
N GLU A 393 -23.60 -20.88 31.03
CA GLU A 393 -24.08 -22.11 30.40
C GLU A 393 -25.11 -21.86 29.30
N ASN A 394 -25.83 -20.73 29.35
CA ASN A 394 -26.99 -20.46 28.48
C ASN A 394 -26.84 -19.24 27.56
N GLY A 395 -25.73 -18.50 27.66
CA GLY A 395 -25.43 -17.33 26.83
C GLY A 395 -26.27 -16.09 27.18
N LYS A 396 -27.03 -16.13 28.28
CA LYS A 396 -27.88 -15.03 28.76
C LYS A 396 -27.42 -14.52 30.12
N ALA A 397 -27.29 -15.42 31.10
CA ALA A 397 -26.83 -15.09 32.45
C ALA A 397 -25.33 -15.35 32.55
N TYR A 398 -24.55 -14.29 32.77
CA TYR A 398 -23.10 -14.35 32.89
C TYR A 398 -22.68 -14.16 34.34
N THR A 399 -21.77 -15.00 34.81
CA THR A 399 -21.16 -14.90 36.15
C THR A 399 -19.69 -14.61 36.01
N GLU A 400 -19.15 -13.74 36.85
CA GLU A 400 -17.74 -13.38 36.80
C GLU A 400 -16.87 -14.58 37.22
N ALA A 401 -15.86 -14.87 36.40
CA ALA A 401 -14.81 -15.83 36.71
C ALA A 401 -13.61 -15.15 37.38
N GLY A 402 -13.31 -13.91 36.97
CA GLY A 402 -12.29 -13.07 37.61
C GLY A 402 -11.87 -11.91 36.72
N THR A 403 -11.07 -11.02 37.31
CA THR A 403 -10.50 -9.82 36.67
C THR A 403 -9.00 -9.76 36.90
N VAL A 404 -8.25 -9.36 35.87
CA VAL A 404 -6.82 -9.05 35.94
C VAL A 404 -6.63 -7.56 35.69
N SER A 405 -6.02 -6.84 36.64
CA SER A 405 -5.69 -5.42 36.48
C SER A 405 -4.32 -5.24 35.83
N ASN A 406 -4.18 -4.18 35.03
CA ASN A 406 -2.89 -3.78 34.49
C ASN A 406 -2.14 -2.85 35.47
N GLU A 407 -0.90 -3.20 35.77
CA GLU A 407 0.02 -2.40 36.60
C GLU A 407 1.16 -1.79 35.77
N VAL A 408 1.25 -2.11 34.47
CA VAL A 408 2.31 -1.60 33.60
C VAL A 408 2.03 -0.12 33.29
N PRO A 409 3.00 0.78 33.56
CA PRO A 409 2.87 2.19 33.25
C PRO A 409 2.65 2.45 31.75
N LYS A 410 1.84 3.46 31.43
CA LYS A 410 1.55 3.85 30.04
C LYS A 410 2.78 4.42 29.31
N ASP A 411 3.71 5.00 30.04
CA ASP A 411 4.97 5.58 29.55
C ASP A 411 6.09 4.54 29.39
N LYS A 412 5.81 3.27 29.70
CA LYS A 412 6.73 2.19 29.43
C LYS A 412 6.85 1.97 27.91
N MET A 413 7.94 2.47 27.37
CA MET A 413 8.31 2.35 25.95
C MET A 413 8.77 0.94 25.59
N GLY A 414 8.66 0.62 24.30
CA GLY A 414 9.05 -0.66 23.73
C GLY A 414 7.88 -1.65 23.69
N ALA A 415 7.89 -2.51 22.67
CA ALA A 415 6.87 -3.51 22.46
C ALA A 415 6.95 -4.63 23.51
N MET A 416 5.85 -4.86 24.22
CA MET A 416 5.72 -5.89 25.26
C MET A 416 4.45 -6.69 25.04
N ILE A 417 4.54 -8.00 25.21
CA ILE A 417 3.39 -8.90 25.13
C ILE A 417 3.11 -9.44 26.53
N ARG A 418 1.82 -9.49 26.89
CA ARG A 418 1.37 -10.07 28.15
C ARG A 418 0.04 -10.76 27.96
N ASP A 419 -0.07 -11.96 28.51
CA ASP A 419 -1.36 -12.62 28.70
C ASP A 419 -2.04 -12.07 29.97
N PHE A 420 -3.29 -11.64 29.81
CA PHE A 420 -4.17 -11.34 30.93
C PHE A 420 -4.99 -12.58 31.22
N GLU A 421 -4.56 -13.36 32.20
CA GLU A 421 -5.12 -14.68 32.52
C GLU A 421 -5.67 -14.78 33.93
N ILE A 422 -6.72 -15.59 34.09
CA ILE A 422 -7.28 -15.96 35.38
C ILE A 422 -7.33 -17.47 35.55
N VAL A 423 -7.10 -17.92 36.78
CA VAL A 423 -7.34 -19.29 37.22
C VAL A 423 -8.45 -19.24 38.26
N PHE A 424 -9.45 -20.11 38.12
CA PHE A 424 -10.63 -20.14 38.98
C PHE A 424 -11.02 -21.57 39.32
N LYS A 425 -11.84 -21.73 40.37
CA LYS A 425 -12.37 -23.06 40.74
C LYS A 425 -13.10 -23.67 39.53
N PRO A 426 -12.89 -24.96 39.20
CA PRO A 426 -13.53 -25.60 38.07
C PRO A 426 -15.04 -25.36 38.02
N ARG A 427 -15.54 -24.83 36.91
CA ARG A 427 -16.95 -24.51 36.69
C ARG A 427 -17.38 -24.98 35.31
N ARG A 428 -18.62 -25.45 35.20
CA ARG A 428 -19.21 -25.73 33.89
C ARG A 428 -19.61 -24.44 33.19
N ALA A 429 -19.26 -24.33 31.92
CA ALA A 429 -19.62 -23.22 31.06
C ALA A 429 -19.66 -23.67 29.59
N ARG A 430 -20.51 -23.01 28.81
CA ARG A 430 -20.53 -23.11 27.34
C ARG A 430 -20.02 -21.82 26.69
N TYR A 431 -20.20 -20.69 27.35
CA TYR A 431 -19.82 -19.38 26.83
C TYR A 431 -18.75 -18.74 27.70
N ILE A 432 -17.77 -18.13 27.04
CA ILE A 432 -16.77 -17.25 27.65
C ILE A 432 -17.04 -15.84 27.12
N LYS A 433 -17.17 -14.86 28.00
CA LYS A 433 -17.21 -13.45 27.63
C LYS A 433 -16.00 -12.74 28.20
N MET A 434 -15.27 -12.01 27.36
CA MET A 434 -14.15 -11.17 27.75
C MET A 434 -14.55 -9.70 27.61
N ILE A 435 -14.21 -8.88 28.61
CA ILE A 435 -14.27 -7.42 28.55
C ILE A 435 -12.88 -6.88 28.90
N ALA A 436 -12.20 -6.25 27.94
CA ALA A 436 -10.97 -5.51 28.17
C ALA A 436 -11.26 -4.01 28.20
N SER A 437 -11.07 -3.37 29.35
CA SER A 437 -11.45 -1.97 29.55
C SER A 437 -10.48 -0.98 28.90
N TYR A 438 -11.04 0.01 28.22
CA TYR A 438 -10.34 1.09 27.54
C TYR A 438 -9.36 1.81 28.49
N PRO A 439 -8.05 1.86 28.16
CA PRO A 439 -7.05 2.54 28.97
C PRO A 439 -7.24 4.05 29.07
N GLY A 440 -8.10 4.65 28.24
CA GLY A 440 -8.26 6.10 28.14
C GLY A 440 -7.31 6.67 27.10
N ASP A 441 -7.53 7.94 26.75
CA ASP A 441 -6.77 8.64 25.73
C ASP A 441 -5.28 8.74 26.07
N LEU A 442 -4.50 9.10 25.05
CA LEU A 442 -3.07 9.24 25.18
C LEU A 442 -2.71 10.34 26.19
N PRO A 443 -1.82 10.05 27.15
CA PRO A 443 -1.43 10.98 28.21
C PRO A 443 -0.60 12.16 27.68
N LEU A 444 -0.50 13.23 28.48
CA LEU A 444 0.14 14.51 28.10
C LEU A 444 1.60 14.39 27.63
N TRP A 445 2.35 13.40 28.10
CA TRP A 445 3.74 13.20 27.68
C TRP A 445 3.86 12.62 26.27
N HIS A 446 2.79 12.03 25.74
CA HIS A 446 2.80 11.36 24.44
C HIS A 446 2.63 12.39 23.31
N PRO A 447 3.36 12.31 22.18
CA PRO A 447 3.22 13.25 21.06
C PRO A 447 1.79 13.39 20.51
N GLY A 448 1.01 12.31 20.57
CA GLY A 448 -0.43 12.27 20.25
C GLY A 448 -1.37 12.51 21.44
N ALA A 449 -0.95 13.26 22.46
CA ALA A 449 -1.76 13.50 23.66
C ALA A 449 -3.21 13.94 23.32
N GLY A 450 -4.19 13.38 24.03
CA GLY A 450 -5.61 13.66 23.83
C GLY A 450 -6.28 12.85 22.71
N TYR A 451 -5.53 12.15 21.87
CA TYR A 451 -6.11 11.21 20.91
C TYR A 451 -6.41 9.85 21.55
N PRO A 452 -7.43 9.12 21.07
CA PRO A 452 -7.79 7.83 21.63
C PRO A 452 -6.73 6.77 21.36
N SER A 453 -6.35 6.02 22.39
CA SER A 453 -5.37 4.94 22.28
C SER A 453 -6.01 3.67 21.70
N PHE A 454 -5.16 2.72 21.32
CA PHE A 454 -5.56 1.39 20.89
C PHE A 454 -5.42 0.35 22.02
N ILE A 455 -6.33 -0.63 22.03
CA ILE A 455 -6.14 -1.96 22.63
C ILE A 455 -5.84 -2.93 21.50
N PHE A 456 -4.71 -3.63 21.57
CA PHE A 456 -4.38 -4.73 20.66
C PHE A 456 -4.48 -6.04 21.42
N THR A 457 -5.29 -6.96 20.90
CA THR A 457 -5.49 -8.29 21.50
C THR A 457 -5.46 -9.38 20.46
N ASP A 458 -4.98 -10.55 20.87
CA ASP A 458 -4.95 -11.79 20.11
C ASP A 458 -5.40 -12.95 21.00
N GLU A 459 -5.73 -14.08 20.36
CA GLU A 459 -6.00 -15.40 20.95
C GLU A 459 -6.55 -15.43 22.38
N ILE A 460 -7.87 -15.58 22.48
CA ILE A 460 -8.55 -15.95 23.72
C ILE A 460 -8.49 -17.46 23.86
N TYR A 461 -7.93 -17.94 24.98
CA TYR A 461 -7.72 -19.35 25.26
C TYR A 461 -8.37 -19.78 26.58
N TRP A 462 -8.52 -21.09 26.77
CA TRP A 462 -9.12 -21.70 27.97
C TRP A 462 -8.57 -23.11 28.23
N GLU A 463 -8.67 -23.55 29.48
CA GLU A 463 -8.35 -24.92 29.94
C GLU A 463 -9.40 -25.50 30.87
#